data_AF-A0A235F799-F1
#
_entry.id   AF-A0A235F799-F1
#
_cell.length_a   1.000
_cell.length_b   1.000
_cell.length_c   1.000
_cell.angle_alpha   90.00
_cell.angle_beta   90.00
_cell.angle_gamma   90.00
#
_symmetry.space_group_name_H-M   'P 1'
#
loop_
_entity.id
_entity.type
_entity.pdbx_description
1 polymer ?
#
loop_
_entity_poly.entity_id
_entity_poly.type
_entity_poly.pdbx_seq_one_letter_code
_entity_poly.pdbx_strand_id
1 'polypeptide(L)'
;MMQTIKLHFDDVTQQLSETQRALDAVNLPAPSEGSLGRNELEFTKQWIERESNLHKMVLEYISVVSKNIEDTKANVEILKKQDQAIFRNK
;
A
#
# COMPACT_ATOMS: atom_id res chain seq x y z
N MET A 1 1.31 -10.01 -37.28
CA MET A 1 2.08 -10.13 -36.03
C MET A 1 1.19 -9.71 -34.87
N MET A 2 0.47 -10.66 -34.26
CA MET A 2 -0.20 -10.40 -32.97
C MET A 2 0.88 -10.58 -31.91
N GLN A 3 1.43 -9.49 -31.41
CA GLN A 3 2.20 -9.55 -30.16
C GLN A 3 1.23 -10.00 -29.09
N THR A 4 1.26 -11.29 -28.78
CA THR A 4 0.65 -11.81 -27.56
C THR A 4 1.38 -11.10 -26.44
N ILE A 5 0.78 -10.03 -25.90
CA ILE A 5 1.20 -9.45 -24.63
C ILE A 5 0.88 -10.53 -23.62
N LYS A 6 1.80 -11.48 -23.46
CA LYS A 6 1.68 -12.59 -22.53
C LYS A 6 1.82 -11.93 -21.18
N LEU A 7 0.70 -11.63 -20.54
CA LEU A 7 0.72 -11.05 -19.21
C LEU A 7 1.49 -12.03 -18.32
N HIS A 8 2.62 -11.59 -17.78
CA HIS A 8 3.38 -12.32 -16.77
C HIS A 8 2.61 -12.25 -15.44
N PHE A 9 1.41 -12.83 -15.44
CA PHE A 9 0.43 -12.72 -14.37
C PHE A 9 1.02 -13.17 -13.03
N ASP A 10 1.80 -14.25 -13.04
CA ASP A 10 2.45 -14.79 -11.85
C ASP A 10 3.52 -13.83 -11.33
N ASP A 11 4.36 -13.26 -12.20
CA ASP A 11 5.41 -12.29 -11.81
C ASP A 11 4.79 -11.01 -11.23
N VAL A 12 3.73 -10.48 -11.85
CA VAL A 12 3.03 -9.26 -11.38
C VAL A 12 2.31 -9.53 -10.06
N THR A 13 1.66 -10.68 -9.91
CA THR A 13 0.95 -11.05 -8.66
C THR A 13 1.94 -11.27 -7.52
N GLN A 14 3.10 -11.86 -7.81
CA GLN A 14 4.17 -12.03 -6.83
C GLN A 14 4.71 -10.68 -6.38
N GLN A 15 5.00 -9.77 -7.30
CA GLN A 15 5.53 -8.44 -6.98
C GLN A 15 4.52 -7.57 -6.21
N LEU A 16 3.22 -7.67 -6.52
CA LEU A 16 2.15 -7.05 -5.73
C LEU A 16 2.09 -7.62 -4.31
N SER A 17 2.28 -8.94 -4.16
CA SER A 17 2.28 -9.60 -2.85
C SER A 17 3.49 -9.22 -2.00
N GLU A 18 4.67 -9.09 -2.62
CA GLU A 18 5.89 -8.59 -1.96
C GLU A 18 5.74 -7.12 -1.54
N THR A 19 5.12 -6.30 -2.39
CA THR A 19 4.85 -4.89 -2.07
C THR A 19 3.87 -4.75 -0.91
N GLN A 20 2.81 -5.56 -0.87
CA GLN A 20 1.87 -5.58 0.26
C GLN A 20 2.58 -5.99 1.55
N ARG A 21 3.43 -7.03 1.52
CA ARG A 21 4.21 -7.45 2.69
C ARG A 21 5.18 -6.38 3.18
N ALA A 22 5.83 -5.67 2.27
CA ALA A 22 6.71 -4.57 2.60
C ALA A 22 5.93 -3.40 3.23
N LEU A 23 4.72 -3.14 2.75
CA LEU A 23 3.83 -2.13 3.28
C LEU A 23 3.32 -2.50 4.69
N ASP A 24 2.93 -3.75 4.91
CA ASP A 24 2.49 -4.26 6.22
C ASP A 24 3.62 -4.21 7.26
N ALA A 25 4.89 -4.24 6.81
CA ALA A 25 6.06 -4.08 7.67
C ALA A 25 6.35 -2.62 8.06
N VAL A 26 5.72 -1.64 7.39
CA VAL A 26 5.82 -0.21 7.77
C VAL A 26 4.96 0.03 8.99
N ASN A 27 5.51 -0.24 10.16
CA ASN A 27 4.90 0.10 11.44
C ASN A 27 5.57 1.34 12.02
N LEU A 28 4.84 2.46 12.07
CA LEU A 28 5.29 3.66 12.77
C LEU A 28 4.66 3.66 14.16
N PRO A 29 5.44 3.57 15.25
CA PRO A 29 4.87 3.58 16.59
C PRO A 29 4.09 4.87 16.83
N ALA A 30 2.95 4.75 17.51
CA ALA A 30 2.14 5.91 17.86
C ALA A 30 2.93 6.85 18.81
N PRO A 31 2.78 8.18 18.67
CA PRO A 31 3.43 9.13 19.56
C PRO A 31 3.06 8.84 21.01
N SER A 32 4.07 8.64 21.86
CA SER A 32 3.85 8.29 23.27
C SER A 32 3.54 9.55 24.10
N GLU A 33 2.28 9.98 24.07
CA GLU A 33 1.80 11.09 24.90
C GLU A 33 2.04 10.83 26.41
N GLY A 34 2.05 9.56 26.82
CA GLY A 34 2.26 9.15 28.22
C GLY A 34 3.70 9.25 28.74
N SER A 35 4.72 9.38 27.88
CA SER A 35 6.14 9.39 28.30
C SER A 35 6.65 10.76 28.73
N LEU A 36 5.84 11.81 28.58
CA LEU A 36 6.28 13.20 28.72
C LEU A 36 6.12 13.78 30.14
N GLY A 37 5.55 13.02 31.08
CA GLY A 37 5.36 13.46 32.47
C GLY A 37 4.59 14.80 32.55
N ARG A 38 4.93 15.66 33.54
CA ARG A 38 4.34 17.01 33.69
C ARG A 38 5.07 18.10 32.89
N ASN A 39 5.98 17.74 31.98
CA ASN A 39 6.79 18.71 31.24
C ASN A 39 6.04 19.18 29.98
N GLU A 40 5.00 19.99 30.20
CA GLU A 40 4.30 20.72 29.15
C GLU A 40 5.11 21.97 28.75
N LEU A 41 6.29 21.75 28.15
CA LEU A 41 6.96 22.81 27.40
C LEU A 41 6.25 22.96 26.05
N GLU A 42 6.10 24.19 25.55
CA GLU A 42 5.53 24.48 24.22
C GLU A 42 6.18 23.64 23.10
N PHE A 43 7.48 23.39 23.22
CA PHE A 43 8.23 22.52 22.30
C PHE A 43 7.70 21.08 22.28
N THR A 44 7.35 20.53 23.45
CA THR A 44 6.82 19.17 23.57
C THR A 44 5.45 19.04 22.91
N LYS A 45 4.60 20.07 23.04
CA LYS A 45 3.28 20.11 22.39
C LYS A 45 3.40 20.13 20.87
N GLN A 46 4.28 20.99 20.34
CA GLN A 46 4.56 21.04 18.90
C GLN A 46 5.18 19.74 18.37
N TRP A 47 5.99 19.07 19.19
CA TRP A 47 6.57 17.77 18.82
C TRP A 47 5.51 16.67 18.73
N ILE A 48 4.62 16.55 19.72
CA ILE A 48 3.49 15.60 19.69
C ILE A 48 2.58 15.88 18.49
N GLU A 49 2.23 17.14 18.26
CA GLU A 49 1.37 17.52 17.13
C GLU A 49 2.00 17.15 15.79
N ARG A 50 3.30 17.40 15.64
CA ARG A 50 4.05 17.03 14.44
C ARG A 50 4.12 15.52 14.27
N GLU A 51 4.39 14.77 15.33
CA GLU A 51 4.49 13.32 15.29
C GLU A 51 3.12 12.67 15.02
N SER A 52 2.03 13.24 15.56
CA SER A 52 0.65 12.86 15.25
C SER A 52 0.31 13.11 13.78
N ASN A 53 0.70 14.27 13.23
CA ASN A 53 0.50 14.57 11.82
C ASN A 53 1.32 13.64 10.90
N LEU A 54 2.57 13.33 11.25
CA LEU A 54 3.38 12.36 10.53
C LEU A 54 2.76 10.96 10.58
N HIS A 55 2.27 10.54 11.76
CA HIS A 55 1.60 9.26 11.92
C HIS A 55 0.34 9.17 11.03
N LYS A 56 -0.49 10.21 11.00
CA LYS A 56 -1.66 10.29 10.10
C LYS A 56 -1.26 10.22 8.63
N MET A 57 -0.24 10.97 8.23
CA MET A 57 0.22 10.98 6.84
C MET A 57 0.76 9.62 6.40
N VAL A 58 1.45 8.90 7.29
CA VAL A 58 1.93 7.54 7.03
C VAL A 58 0.76 6.56 6.91
N LEU A 59 -0.25 6.65 7.78
CA LEU A 59 -1.46 5.82 7.67
C LEU A 59 -2.24 6.09 6.38
N GLU A 60 -2.40 7.35 5.99
CA GLU A 60 -3.03 7.73 4.72
C GLU A 60 -2.23 7.19 3.52
N TYR A 61 -0.90 7.30 3.55
CA TYR A 61 -0.04 6.72 2.53
C TYR A 61 -0.22 5.20 2.42
N ILE A 62 -0.20 4.49 3.57
CA ILE A 62 -0.45 3.04 3.61
C ILE A 62 -1.82 2.69 3.02
N SER A 63 -2.85 3.46 3.36
CA SER A 63 -4.20 3.25 2.83
C SER A 63 -4.26 3.45 1.31
N VAL A 64 -3.64 4.50 0.77
CA VAL A 64 -3.63 4.77 -0.67
C VAL A 64 -2.85 3.71 -1.43
N VAL A 65 -1.68 3.32 -0.94
CA VAL A 65 -0.85 2.29 -1.58
C VAL A 65 -1.56 0.93 -1.55
N SER A 66 -2.17 0.56 -0.42
CA SER A 66 -2.95 -0.69 -0.31
C SER A 66 -4.10 -0.73 -1.33
N LYS A 67 -4.84 0.38 -1.45
CA LYS A 67 -5.92 0.51 -2.44
C LYS A 67 -5.39 0.37 -3.87
N ASN A 68 -4.27 1.01 -4.19
CA ASN A 68 -3.66 0.91 -5.53
C ASN A 68 -3.20 -0.52 -5.84
N ILE A 69 -2.68 -1.26 -4.85
CA ILE A 69 -2.31 -2.67 -5.00
C ILE A 69 -3.56 -3.51 -5.30
N GLU A 70 -4.66 -3.29 -4.56
CA GLU A 70 -5.92 -3.99 -4.76
C GLU A 70 -6.53 -3.70 -6.14
N ASP A 71 -6.58 -2.43 -6.55
CA ASP A 71 -7.07 -2.02 -7.86
C ASP A 71 -6.20 -2.63 -8.99
N THR A 72 -4.87 -2.66 -8.81
CA THR A 72 -3.95 -3.28 -9.78
C THR A 72 -4.19 -4.79 -9.87
N LYS A 73 -4.40 -5.47 -8.73
CA LYS A 73 -4.71 -6.90 -8.71
C LYS A 73 -6.03 -7.21 -9.42
N ALA A 74 -7.08 -6.42 -9.18
CA ALA A 74 -8.37 -6.56 -9.86
C ALA A 74 -8.24 -6.38 -11.37
N ASN A 75 -7.47 -5.37 -11.80
CA ASN A 75 -7.19 -5.11 -13.22
C ASN A 75 -6.44 -6.28 -13.88
N VAL A 76 -5.42 -6.82 -13.20
CA VAL A 76 -4.62 -7.96 -13.66
C VAL A 76 -5.49 -9.23 -13.78
N GLU A 77 -6.43 -9.45 -12.87
CA GLU A 77 -7.41 -10.55 -12.98
C GLU A 77 -8.40 -10.39 -14.14
N ILE A 78 -8.89 -9.18 -14.39
CA ILE A 78 -9.77 -8.88 -15.54
C ILE A 78 -9.04 -9.17 -16.84
N LEU A 79 -7.78 -8.71 -16.98
CA LEU A 79 -6.97 -8.96 -18.16
C LEU A 79 -6.74 -10.46 -18.39
N LYS A 80 -6.46 -11.24 -17.34
CA LYS A 80 -6.35 -12.70 -17.45
C LYS A 80 -7.64 -13.35 -17.95
N LYS A 81 -8.81 -12.93 -17.44
CA LYS A 81 -10.11 -13.45 -17.89
C LYS A 81 -10.39 -13.10 -19.34
N GLN A 82 -10.04 -11.89 -19.78
CA GLN A 82 -10.18 -11.47 -21.18
C GLN A 82 -9.29 -12.29 -22.12
N ASP A 83 -8.02 -12.48 -21.76
CA ASP A 83 -7.10 -13.34 -22.53
C ASP A 83 -7.66 -14.77 -22.65
N GLN A 84 -8.13 -15.36 -21.55
CA GLN A 84 -8.74 -16.69 -21.56
C GLN A 84 -10.00 -16.77 -22.43
N ALA A 85 -10.84 -15.73 -22.43
CA ALA A 85 -12.04 -15.67 -23.27
C ALA A 85 -11.70 -15.56 -24.76
N ILE A 86 -10.65 -14.81 -25.12
CA ILE A 86 -10.16 -14.69 -26.51
C ILE A 86 -9.61 -16.03 -27.01
N PHE A 87 -8.86 -16.76 -26.18
CA PHE A 87 -8.33 -18.08 -26.54
C PHE A 87 -9.41 -19.18 -26.61
N ARG A 88 -10.55 -19.03 -25.91
CA ARG A 88 -11.66 -20.01 -25.91
C ARG A 88 -12.62 -19.87 -27.10
N ASN A 89 -12.68 -18.69 -27.74
CA ASN A 89 -13.55 -18.40 -28.89
C ASN A 89 -12.83 -18.47 -30.25
N LYS A 90 -11.68 -19.13 -30.31
CA LYS A 90 -10.90 -19.35 -31.53
C LYS A 90 -10.77 -20.84 -31.81
#